data_AF-A0A2E2D4K1-F1
#
_entry.id   AF-A0A2E2D4K1-F1
#
_cell.length_a   1.000
_cell.length_b   1.000
_cell.length_c   1.000
_cell.angle_alpha   90.00
_cell.angle_beta   90.00
_cell.angle_gamma   90.00
#
_symmetry.space_group_name_H-M   'P 1'
#
loop_
_entity.id
_entity.type
_entity.pdbx_description
1 polymer ?
#
loop_
_entity_poly.entity_id
_entity_poly.type
_entity_poly.pdbx_seq_one_letter_code
_entity_poly.pdbx_strand_id
1 'polypeptide(L)'
;MNRPLLLVWQEEFSQQVPIIDEQHRAILATINSLHYFLQQGLEFESLLPTVKLLISYILFHYKTEEGILNSTEYPELKNYQQAMDNLITEFKVECHHAKQQKQPEQVLIFLKNWWNNHLEEHKTITPYLHDWSGEYCRVDKQKEREK
;
A
#
# COMPACT_ATOMS: atom_id res chain seq x y z
N MET A 1 4.91 9.81 -26.91
CA MET A 1 4.82 10.76 -25.77
C MET A 1 5.15 9.99 -24.50
N ASN A 2 6.18 10.37 -23.75
CA ASN A 2 6.45 9.77 -22.44
C ASN A 2 5.35 10.21 -21.48
N ARG A 3 4.59 9.26 -20.92
CA ARG A 3 3.58 9.57 -19.90
C ARG A 3 4.32 9.81 -18.58
N PRO A 4 4.22 11.02 -17.98
CA PRO A 4 5.01 11.38 -16.80
C PRO A 4 4.57 10.63 -15.54
N LEU A 5 3.31 10.17 -15.50
CA LEU A 5 2.74 9.42 -14.40
C LEU A 5 2.22 8.07 -14.89
N LEU A 6 2.49 7.02 -14.10
CA LEU A 6 1.97 5.67 -14.34
C LEU A 6 0.52 5.55 -13.85
N LEU A 7 0.26 6.06 -12.65
CA LEU A 7 -1.04 6.07 -11.98
C LEU A 7 -1.41 7.51 -11.64
N VAL A 8 -2.57 7.96 -12.11
CA VAL A 8 -3.08 9.31 -11.80
C VAL A 8 -4.23 9.13 -10.85
N TRP A 9 -4.25 9.89 -9.74
CA TRP A 9 -5.38 9.90 -8.82
C TRP A 9 -6.68 10.20 -9.57
N GLN A 10 -7.74 9.46 -9.25
CA GLN A 10 -9.08 9.69 -9.78
C GLN A 10 -10.05 9.74 -8.59
N GLU A 11 -11.16 10.46 -8.72
CA GLU A 11 -12.14 10.60 -7.62
C GLU A 11 -12.73 9.25 -7.22
N GLU A 12 -12.80 8.31 -8.17
CA GLU A 12 -13.24 6.93 -7.97
C GLU A 12 -12.33 6.13 -7.03
N PHE A 13 -11.12 6.62 -6.73
CA PHE A 13 -10.22 5.99 -5.76
C PHE A 13 -10.50 6.43 -4.32
N SER A 14 -11.29 7.49 -4.13
CA SER A 14 -11.62 7.98 -2.79
C SER A 14 -12.51 6.98 -2.05
N GLN A 15 -12.13 6.69 -0.82
CA GLN A 15 -12.92 5.91 0.12
C GLN A 15 -13.78 6.80 1.02
N GLN A 16 -13.76 8.13 0.79
CA GLN A 16 -14.40 9.13 1.66
C GLN A 16 -13.93 9.05 3.12
N VAL A 17 -12.74 8.48 3.35
CA VAL A 17 -12.07 8.39 4.65
C VAL A 17 -10.74 9.17 4.53
N PRO A 18 -10.64 10.42 5.03
CA PRO A 18 -9.57 11.34 4.65
C PRO A 18 -8.15 10.81 4.83
N ILE A 19 -7.89 10.10 5.93
CA ILE A 19 -6.59 9.50 6.23
C ILE A 19 -6.24 8.33 5.29
N ILE A 20 -7.23 7.54 4.86
CA ILE A 20 -7.05 6.44 3.89
C ILE A 20 -6.72 7.03 2.52
N ASP A 21 -7.48 8.04 2.09
CA ASP A 21 -7.23 8.72 0.83
C ASP A 21 -5.84 9.38 0.79
N GLU A 22 -5.40 9.99 1.88
CA GLU A 22 -4.06 10.58 1.97
C GLU A 22 -2.95 9.52 1.87
N GLN A 23 -3.13 8.38 2.54
CA GLN A 23 -2.19 7.25 2.45
C GLN A 23 -2.16 6.64 1.04
N HIS A 24 -3.31 6.49 0.38
CA HIS A 24 -3.40 6.07 -1.02
C HIS A 24 -2.65 7.04 -1.94
N ARG A 25 -2.83 8.36 -1.76
CA ARG A 25 -2.08 9.38 -2.53
C ARG A 25 -0.57 9.25 -2.32
N ALA A 26 -0.12 9.04 -1.09
CA ALA A 26 1.30 8.84 -0.78
C ALA A 26 1.89 7.60 -1.48
N ILE A 27 1.13 6.49 -1.50
CA ILE A 27 1.52 5.27 -2.21
C ILE A 27 1.62 5.54 -3.72
N LEU A 28 0.59 6.14 -4.33
CA LEU A 28 0.59 6.46 -5.76
C LEU A 28 1.72 7.42 -6.15
N ALA A 29 1.98 8.44 -5.33
CA ALA A 29 3.10 9.36 -5.54
C ALA A 29 4.45 8.63 -5.53
N THR A 30 4.61 7.63 -4.64
CA THR A 30 5.84 6.84 -4.55
C THR A 30 5.99 5.90 -5.75
N ILE A 31 4.89 5.25 -6.20
CA ILE A 31 4.87 4.45 -7.43
C ILE A 31 5.24 5.31 -8.66
N ASN A 32 4.67 6.50 -8.77
CA ASN A 32 4.97 7.42 -9.86
C ASN A 32 6.42 7.92 -9.82
N SER A 33 6.99 8.11 -8.63
CA SER A 33 8.40 8.46 -8.48
C SER A 33 9.31 7.33 -8.99
N LEU A 34 9.00 6.07 -8.65
CA LEU A 34 9.71 4.90 -9.18
C LEU A 34 9.63 4.84 -10.71
N HIS A 35 8.43 5.01 -11.28
CA HIS A 35 8.21 5.07 -12.73
C HIS A 35 9.02 6.19 -13.39
N TYR A 36 8.98 7.40 -12.82
CA TYR A 36 9.71 8.55 -13.35
C TYR A 36 11.22 8.28 -13.43
N PHE A 37 11.83 7.78 -12.36
CA PHE A 37 13.27 7.52 -12.35
C PHE A 37 13.69 6.41 -13.33
N LEU A 38 12.86 5.38 -13.49
CA LEU A 38 13.07 4.36 -14.53
C LEU A 38 12.99 4.98 -15.94
N GLN A 39 12.08 5.92 -16.19
CA GLN A 39 12.02 6.65 -17.46
C GLN A 39 13.24 7.56 -17.68
N GLN A 40 13.89 8.04 -16.62
CA GLN A 40 15.16 8.78 -16.71
C GLN A 40 16.37 7.88 -16.97
N GLY A 41 16.19 6.55 -17.04
CA GLY A 41 17.27 5.60 -17.30
C GLY A 41 18.11 5.25 -16.07
N LEU A 42 17.62 5.54 -14.85
CA LEU A 42 18.30 5.09 -13.64
C LEU A 42 18.22 3.56 -13.54
N GLU A 43 19.34 2.94 -13.14
CA GLU A 43 19.40 1.50 -12.87
C GLU A 43 18.51 1.15 -11.68
N PHE A 44 17.83 0.01 -11.75
CA PHE A 44 16.87 -0.42 -10.72
C PHE A 44 17.51 -0.53 -9.32
N GLU A 45 18.77 -0.95 -9.25
CA GLU A 45 19.55 -1.03 -8.01
C GLU A 45 19.67 0.32 -7.29
N SER A 46 19.80 1.41 -8.04
CA SER A 46 19.84 2.76 -7.47
C SER A 46 18.50 3.20 -6.88
N LEU A 47 17.40 2.53 -7.27
CA LEU A 47 16.03 2.83 -6.85
C LEU A 47 15.55 1.95 -5.69
N LEU A 48 16.39 1.05 -5.16
CA LEU A 48 16.07 0.26 -3.96
C LEU A 48 15.63 1.11 -2.75
N PRO A 49 16.16 2.33 -2.51
CA PRO A 49 15.61 3.22 -1.48
C PRO A 49 14.15 3.61 -1.74
N THR A 50 13.77 3.91 -2.98
CA THR A 50 12.39 4.21 -3.38
C THR A 50 11.47 3.00 -3.18
N VAL A 51 11.95 1.79 -3.53
CA VAL A 51 11.23 0.53 -3.29
C VAL A 51 11.00 0.31 -1.79
N LYS A 52 12.02 0.54 -0.94
CA LYS A 52 11.89 0.43 0.52
C LYS A 52 10.87 1.42 1.07
N LEU A 53 10.89 2.66 0.58
CA LEU A 53 9.92 3.68 0.97
C LEU A 53 8.49 3.26 0.60
N LEU A 54 8.30 2.71 -0.60
CA LEU A 54 7.01 2.20 -1.04
C LEU A 54 6.50 1.05 -0.15
N ILE A 55 7.37 0.09 0.18
CA ILE A 55 7.04 -0.99 1.12
C ILE A 55 6.61 -0.40 2.49
N SER A 56 7.34 0.60 2.99
CA SER A 56 6.99 1.25 4.26
C SER A 56 5.63 1.93 4.21
N TYR A 57 5.29 2.64 3.13
CA TYR A 57 3.98 3.27 2.98
C TYR A 57 2.85 2.24 2.84
N ILE A 58 3.05 1.16 2.09
CA ILE A 58 2.08 0.07 1.97
C ILE A 58 1.83 -0.55 3.36
N LEU A 59 2.88 -0.91 4.10
CA LEU A 59 2.74 -1.47 5.44
C LEU A 59 2.04 -0.51 6.42
N PHE A 60 2.40 0.77 6.40
CA PHE A 60 1.77 1.79 7.23
C PHE A 60 0.27 1.93 6.92
N HIS A 61 -0.07 1.88 5.63
CA HIS A 61 -1.44 1.94 5.15
C HIS A 61 -2.27 0.75 5.61
N TYR A 62 -1.80 -0.48 5.36
CA TYR A 62 -2.49 -1.68 5.81
C TYR A 62 -2.62 -1.74 7.33
N LYS A 63 -1.61 -1.31 8.09
CA LYS A 63 -1.72 -1.23 9.56
C LYS A 63 -2.77 -0.24 10.04
N THR A 64 -2.97 0.84 9.27
CA THR A 64 -4.04 1.79 9.52
C THR A 64 -5.41 1.15 9.30
N GLU A 65 -5.62 0.49 8.17
CA GLU A 65 -6.86 -0.22 7.87
C GLU A 65 -7.12 -1.35 8.86
N GLU A 66 -6.13 -2.18 9.18
CA GLU A 66 -6.22 -3.25 10.19
C GLU A 66 -6.69 -2.71 11.54
N GLY A 67 -6.16 -1.56 11.97
CA GLY A 67 -6.57 -0.92 13.22
C GLY A 67 -8.05 -0.55 13.22
N ILE A 68 -8.53 0.01 12.11
CA ILE A 68 -9.95 0.35 11.94
C ILE A 68 -10.81 -0.91 11.87
N LEU A 69 -10.48 -1.84 10.97
CA LEU A 69 -11.20 -3.09 10.74
C LEU A 69 -11.31 -3.94 12.01
N ASN A 70 -10.26 -3.97 12.83
CA ASN A 70 -10.30 -4.63 14.13
C ASN A 70 -11.24 -3.94 15.11
N SER A 71 -11.32 -2.61 15.10
CA SER A 71 -12.20 -1.84 15.98
C SER A 71 -13.69 -1.97 15.63
N THR A 72 -13.99 -2.26 14.36
CA THR A 72 -15.34 -2.49 13.84
C THR A 72 -15.69 -3.97 13.69
N GLU A 73 -14.88 -4.87 14.27
CA GLU A 73 -15.11 -6.31 14.28
C GLU A 73 -15.28 -6.93 12.87
N TYR A 74 -14.48 -6.48 11.90
CA TYR A 74 -14.51 -7.00 10.53
C TYR A 74 -14.28 -8.53 10.52
N PRO A 75 -15.21 -9.34 9.98
CA PRO A 75 -15.18 -10.80 10.12
C PRO A 75 -13.98 -11.47 9.45
N GLU A 76 -13.46 -10.88 8.37
CA GLU A 76 -12.39 -11.47 7.54
C GLU A 76 -11.00 -10.88 7.86
N LEU A 77 -10.81 -10.25 9.03
CA LEU A 77 -9.56 -9.56 9.40
C LEU A 77 -8.30 -10.44 9.26
N LYS A 78 -8.40 -11.73 9.60
CA LYS A 78 -7.25 -12.66 9.46
C LYS A 78 -6.85 -12.87 8.00
N ASN A 79 -7.83 -12.98 7.10
CA ASN A 79 -7.58 -13.15 5.66
C ASN A 79 -6.98 -11.87 5.08
N TYR A 80 -7.46 -10.71 5.52
CA TYR A 80 -6.89 -9.40 5.18
C TYR A 80 -5.40 -9.28 5.57
N GLN A 81 -5.06 -9.62 6.82
CA GLN A 81 -3.67 -9.60 7.31
C GLN A 81 -2.78 -10.56 6.52
N GLN A 82 -3.27 -11.76 6.22
CA GLN A 82 -2.52 -12.73 5.43
C GLN A 82 -2.30 -12.26 3.99
N ALA A 83 -3.28 -11.60 3.38
CA ALA A 83 -3.16 -11.02 2.04
C ALA A 83 -2.08 -9.94 2.00
N MET A 84 -2.00 -9.07 3.02
CA MET A 84 -0.91 -8.09 3.15
C MET A 84 0.46 -8.77 3.26
N ASP A 85 0.62 -9.79 4.11
CA ASP A 85 1.89 -10.49 4.26
C ASP A 85 2.34 -11.18 2.96
N ASN A 86 1.40 -11.76 2.23
CA ASN A 86 1.63 -12.36 0.92
C ASN A 86 2.06 -11.31 -0.10
N LEU A 87 1.35 -10.18 -0.18
CA LEU A 87 1.69 -9.05 -1.05
C LEU A 87 3.12 -8.58 -0.84
N ILE A 88 3.55 -8.36 0.40
CA ILE A 88 4.90 -7.87 0.70
C ILE A 88 5.96 -8.90 0.31
N THR A 89 5.65 -10.18 0.46
CA THR A 89 6.51 -11.29 0.04
C THR A 89 6.65 -11.32 -1.48
N GLU A 90 5.53 -11.32 -2.19
CA GLU A 90 5.47 -11.29 -3.66
C GLU A 90 6.19 -10.07 -4.22
N PHE A 91 5.95 -8.89 -3.65
CA PHE A 91 6.58 -7.66 -4.11
C PHE A 91 8.11 -7.70 -3.99
N LYS A 92 8.62 -8.28 -2.89
CA LYS A 92 10.08 -8.49 -2.72
C LYS A 92 10.64 -9.48 -3.73
N VAL A 93 9.90 -10.55 -4.04
CA VAL A 93 10.28 -11.53 -5.07
C VAL A 93 10.33 -10.87 -6.45
N GLU A 94 9.32 -10.09 -6.82
CA GLU A 94 9.29 -9.35 -8.07
C GLU A 94 10.44 -8.34 -8.18
N CYS A 95 10.76 -7.63 -7.10
CA CYS A 95 11.93 -6.76 -7.08
C CYS A 95 13.25 -7.54 -7.26
N HIS A 96 13.35 -8.74 -6.68
CA HIS A 96 14.51 -9.59 -6.87
C HIS A 96 14.63 -10.07 -8.32
N HIS A 97 13.54 -10.53 -8.93
CA HIS A 97 13.50 -10.96 -10.33
C HIS A 97 13.83 -9.82 -11.28
N ALA A 98 13.20 -8.65 -11.10
CA ALA A 98 13.45 -7.47 -11.92
C ALA A 98 14.93 -7.05 -11.88
N LYS A 99 15.57 -7.16 -10.72
CA LYS A 99 17.02 -6.94 -10.57
C LYS A 99 17.84 -7.97 -11.35
N GLN A 100 17.58 -9.27 -11.14
CA GLN A 100 18.36 -10.36 -11.76
C GLN A 100 18.24 -10.37 -13.29
N GLN A 101 17.02 -10.12 -13.79
CA GLN A 101 16.69 -10.19 -15.21
C GLN A 101 16.87 -8.85 -15.94
N LYS A 102 17.21 -7.78 -15.21
CA LYS A 102 17.29 -6.40 -15.71
C LYS A 102 15.99 -5.94 -16.40
N GLN A 103 14.86 -6.27 -15.77
CA GLN A 103 13.50 -6.00 -16.27
C GLN A 103 12.69 -5.20 -15.23
N PRO A 104 13.09 -3.95 -14.92
CA PRO A 104 12.43 -3.12 -13.91
C PRO A 104 10.96 -2.80 -14.21
N GLU A 105 10.53 -2.89 -15.47
CA GLU A 105 9.15 -2.70 -15.88
C GLU A 105 8.19 -3.72 -15.26
N GLN A 106 8.65 -4.92 -14.91
CA GLN A 106 7.84 -5.94 -14.25
C GLN A 106 7.34 -5.49 -12.88
N VAL A 107 8.18 -4.76 -12.14
CA VAL A 107 7.80 -4.17 -10.86
C VAL A 107 6.67 -3.16 -11.05
N LEU A 108 6.73 -2.33 -12.10
CA LEU A 108 5.66 -1.36 -12.39
C LEU A 108 4.35 -2.05 -12.78
N ILE A 109 4.42 -3.15 -13.54
CA ILE A 109 3.26 -3.98 -13.90
C ILE A 109 2.64 -4.60 -12.63
N PHE A 110 3.47 -5.19 -11.77
CA PHE A 110 3.05 -5.75 -10.49
C PHE A 110 2.33 -4.71 -9.64
N LEU A 111 2.93 -3.52 -9.45
CA LEU A 111 2.36 -2.45 -8.63
C LEU A 111 1.03 -1.93 -9.20
N LYS A 112 0.91 -1.83 -10.53
CA LYS A 112 -0.35 -1.44 -11.17
C LYS A 112 -1.45 -2.48 -10.95
N ASN A 113 -1.11 -3.77 -11.07
CA ASN A 113 -2.06 -4.86 -10.84
C ASN A 113 -2.48 -4.92 -9.37
N TRP A 114 -1.52 -4.81 -8.46
CA TRP A 114 -1.79 -4.72 -7.02
C TRP A 114 -2.72 -3.55 -6.70
N TRP A 115 -2.45 -2.35 -7.20
CA TRP A 115 -3.30 -1.19 -6.95
C TRP A 115 -4.75 -1.42 -7.38
N ASN A 116 -4.99 -2.03 -8.54
CA ASN A 116 -6.34 -2.35 -8.98
C ASN A 116 -7.02 -3.39 -8.08
N ASN A 117 -6.28 -4.42 -7.65
CA ASN A 117 -6.81 -5.44 -6.73
C ASN A 117 -7.13 -4.83 -5.36
N HIS A 118 -6.29 -3.89 -4.89
CA HIS A 118 -6.52 -3.14 -3.65
C HIS A 118 -7.82 -2.33 -3.73
N LEU A 119 -8.05 -1.62 -4.85
CA LEU A 119 -9.32 -0.92 -5.07
C LEU A 119 -10.54 -1.85 -5.10
N GLU A 120 -10.38 -3.08 -5.57
CA GLU A 120 -11.45 -4.09 -5.52
C GLU A 120 -11.74 -4.54 -4.08
N GLU A 121 -10.70 -4.75 -3.27
CA GLU A 121 -10.82 -5.08 -1.84
C GLU A 121 -11.57 -3.98 -1.07
N HIS A 122 -11.33 -2.71 -1.42
CA HIS A 122 -12.02 -1.54 -0.88
C HIS A 122 -13.56 -1.58 -1.07
N LYS A 123 -14.09 -2.26 -2.08
CA LYS A 123 -15.55 -2.47 -2.20
C LYS A 123 -16.14 -3.24 -1.03
N THR A 124 -15.34 -4.06 -0.36
CA THR A 124 -15.76 -4.88 0.78
C THR A 124 -15.40 -4.24 2.12
N ILE A 125 -14.21 -3.61 2.23
CA ILE A 125 -13.72 -3.11 3.51
C ILE A 125 -14.18 -1.68 3.82
N THR A 126 -14.41 -0.82 2.83
CA THR A 126 -14.75 0.60 3.04
C THR A 126 -15.97 0.84 3.94
N PRO A 127 -17.07 0.04 3.89
CA PRO A 127 -18.16 0.17 4.85
C PRO A 127 -17.74 0.08 6.32
N TYR A 128 -16.68 -0.67 6.62
CA TYR A 128 -16.11 -0.81 7.97
C TYR A 128 -15.11 0.30 8.31
N LEU A 129 -14.66 1.09 7.33
CA LEU A 129 -13.70 2.18 7.54
C LEU A 129 -14.36 3.50 8.01
N HIS A 130 -15.69 3.60 7.92
CA HIS A 130 -16.44 4.80 8.31
C HIS A 130 -16.89 4.82 9.78
N ASP A 131 -17.26 3.67 10.34
CA ASP A 131 -18.03 3.58 11.59
C ASP A 131 -17.16 3.22 12.81
N TRP A 132 -16.00 3.84 12.93
CA TRP A 132 -15.11 3.62 14.07
C TRP A 132 -15.18 4.78 15.09
N SER A 133 -15.20 4.43 16.38
CA SER A 133 -15.40 5.38 17.50
C SER A 133 -14.13 5.63 18.33
N GLY A 134 -12.95 5.30 17.78
CA GLY A 134 -11.67 5.40 18.47
C GLY A 134 -10.85 6.64 18.05
N GLU A 135 -10.09 7.21 18.99
CA GLU A 135 -8.99 8.11 18.66
C GLU A 135 -7.92 7.33 17.87
N TYR A 136 -7.54 7.84 16.69
CA TYR A 136 -6.38 7.38 15.91
C TYR A 136 -5.15 7.41 16.84
N CYS A 137 -4.66 6.24 17.29
CA CYS A 137 -3.64 6.05 18.34
C CYS A 137 -4.14 6.15 19.80
N ARG A 138 -4.52 5.01 20.38
CA ARG A 138 -4.33 4.80 21.82
C ARG A 138 -2.86 4.51 22.10
N VAL A 139 -2.08 5.52 22.46
CA VAL A 139 -0.75 5.36 23.09
C VAL A 139 -0.86 4.78 24.52
N ASP A 140 -2.09 4.64 25.01
CA ASP A 140 -2.49 4.35 26.37
C ASP A 140 -2.78 2.86 26.64
N LYS A 141 -2.61 1.95 25.66
CA LYS A 141 -2.70 0.49 25.87
C LYS A 141 -1.37 -0.25 25.99
N GLN A 142 -0.28 0.45 26.33
CA GLN A 142 0.92 -0.20 26.88
C GLN A 142 0.99 0.00 28.40
N LYS A 143 0.29 -0.87 29.16
CA LYS A 143 0.64 -1.38 30.51
C LYS A 143 -0.59 -1.91 31.27
N GLU A 144 -1.15 -3.04 30.84
CA GLU A 144 -1.88 -3.95 31.74
C GLU A 144 -1.59 -5.41 31.37
N ARG A 145 -0.31 -5.72 31.18
CA ARG A 145 0.19 -7.08 31.44
C ARG A 145 1.07 -6.96 32.68
N GLU A 146 0.73 -7.78 33.68
CA GLU A 146 1.31 -7.90 35.04
C GLU A 146 0.42 -7.32 36.15
N LYS A 147 -0.54 -8.13 36.59
CA LYS A 147 -0.64 -8.61 37.98
C LYS A 147 -1.28 -9.98 38.01
#